data_AF-A0A2H4THP4-F1
#
_entry.id   AF-A0A2H4THP4-F1
#
_cell.length_a   1.000
_cell.length_b   1.000
_cell.length_c   1.000
_cell.angle_alpha   90.00
_cell.angle_beta   90.00
_cell.angle_gamma   90.00
#
_symmetry.space_group_name_H-M   'P 1'
#
loop_
_entity.id
_entity.type
_entity.pdbx_description
1 polymer ?
#
loop_
_entity_poly.entity_id
_entity_poly.type
_entity_poly.pdbx_seq_one_letter_code
_entity_poly.pdbx_strand_id
1 'polypeptide(L)'
;TSFLLVLSVPVLAGSLLFLLLDRNFNTSFYDTKKGGNPLLYQHLFWFFGHPEVYVIILPVFGIISEAVLFLTDKDRLFGQTSM
;
A
#
# COMPACT_ATOMS: atom_id res chain seq x y z
N THR A 1 -8.84 -4.09 -5.62
CA THR A 1 -7.44 -3.80 -5.21
C THR A 1 -6.80 -2.70 -6.03
N SER A 2 -7.05 -2.59 -7.35
CA SER A 2 -6.40 -1.61 -8.24
C SER A 2 -6.50 -0.15 -7.79
N PHE A 3 -7.60 0.26 -7.16
CA PHE A 3 -7.76 1.62 -6.65
C PHE A 3 -6.75 1.96 -5.52
N LEU A 4 -6.53 1.02 -4.58
CA LEU A 4 -5.55 1.19 -3.50
C LEU A 4 -4.13 1.35 -4.05
N LEU A 5 -3.79 0.60 -5.09
CA LEU A 5 -2.48 0.71 -5.75
C LEU A 5 -2.28 2.07 -6.41
N VAL A 6 -3.26 2.56 -7.18
CA VAL A 6 -3.16 3.84 -7.89
C VAL A 6 -2.95 5.01 -6.92
N LEU A 7 -3.57 4.97 -5.74
CA LEU A 7 -3.40 6.02 -4.73
C LEU A 7 -2.12 5.89 -3.90
N SER A 8 -1.67 4.67 -3.60
CA SER A 8 -0.55 4.44 -2.66
C SER A 8 0.82 4.46 -3.33
N VAL A 9 0.95 3.93 -4.55
CA VAL A 9 2.23 3.80 -5.26
C VAL A 9 2.91 5.15 -5.54
N PRO A 10 2.21 6.23 -5.96
CA PRO A 10 2.85 7.53 -6.18
C PRO A 10 3.51 8.10 -4.92
N VAL A 11 2.96 7.80 -3.73
CA VAL A 11 3.50 8.28 -2.46
C VAL A 11 4.82 7.60 -2.13
N LEU A 12 4.92 6.28 -2.35
CA LEU A 12 6.19 5.57 -2.20
C LEU A 12 7.23 6.08 -3.21
N ALA A 13 6.82 6.25 -4.48
CA ALA A 13 7.70 6.75 -5.53
C ALA A 13 8.25 8.14 -5.18
N GLY A 14 7.42 9.03 -4.63
CA GLY A 14 7.84 10.34 -4.12
C GLY A 14 8.86 10.24 -2.97
N SER A 15 8.61 9.36 -1.99
CA SER A 15 9.54 9.11 -0.88
C SER A 15 10.92 8.62 -1.35
N LEU A 16 10.94 7.68 -2.30
CA LEU A 16 12.17 7.18 -2.90
C LEU A 16 12.89 8.25 -3.73
N LEU A 17 12.14 9.10 -4.44
CA LEU A 17 12.69 10.21 -5.20
C LEU A 17 13.36 11.23 -4.27
N PHE A 18 12.73 11.59 -3.15
CA PHE A 18 13.35 12.47 -2.14
C PHE A 18 14.63 11.86 -1.57
N LEU A 19 14.64 10.55 -1.31
CA LEU A 19 15.84 9.86 -0.85
C LEU A 19 16.95 9.89 -1.91
N LEU A 20 16.59 9.72 -3.18
CA LEU A 20 17.53 9.77 -4.29
C LEU A 20 18.10 11.19 -4.47
N LEU A 21 17.27 12.22 -4.31
CA LEU A 21 17.70 13.62 -4.34
C LEU A 21 18.67 13.94 -3.20
N ASP A 22 18.39 13.46 -1.99
CA ASP A 22 19.27 13.68 -0.82
C ASP A 22 20.64 13.05 -1.02
N ARG A 23 20.69 11.88 -1.68
CA ARG A 23 21.94 11.16 -1.93
C ARG A 23 22.76 11.72 -3.08
N ASN A 24 22.14 12.27 -4.12
CA ASN A 24 22.83 12.58 -5.38
C ASN A 24 22.82 14.07 -5.77
N PHE A 25 21.88 14.87 -5.26
CA PHE A 25 21.65 16.25 -5.69
C PHE A 25 21.79 17.26 -4.53
N ASN A 26 22.41 16.85 -3.42
CA ASN A 26 22.64 17.69 -2.23
C ASN A 26 21.37 18.30 -1.60
N THR A 27 20.18 17.73 -1.85
CA THR A 27 18.98 18.11 -1.10
C THR A 27 19.04 17.57 0.33
N SER A 28 18.05 17.92 1.16
CA SER A 28 18.09 17.63 2.60
C SER A 28 16.69 17.39 3.18
N PHE A 29 15.91 16.52 2.54
CA PHE A 29 14.58 16.15 3.03
C PHE A 29 14.64 15.33 4.33
N TYR A 30 15.62 14.43 4.45
CA TYR A 30 15.75 13.48 5.57
C TYR A 30 16.99 13.71 6.46
N ASP A 31 17.92 14.59 6.07
CA ASP A 31 19.14 14.87 6.84
C ASP A 31 18.91 15.90 7.97
N THR A 32 19.00 15.44 9.23
CA THR A 32 18.81 16.30 10.41
C THR A 32 19.87 17.40 10.54
N LYS A 33 21.07 17.22 9.99
CA LYS A 33 22.13 18.24 10.06
C LYS A 33 21.84 19.48 9.21
N LYS A 34 20.99 19.33 8.20
CA LYS A 34 20.61 20.37 7.24
C LYS A 34 19.14 20.78 7.37
N GLY A 35 18.48 20.40 8.47
CA GLY A 35 17.10 20.78 8.79
C GLY A 35 16.01 19.83 8.29
N GLY A 36 16.38 18.71 7.68
CA GLY A 36 15.45 17.64 7.30
C GLY A 36 14.98 16.78 8.48
N ASN A 37 14.00 15.91 8.25
CA ASN A 37 13.43 15.05 9.29
C ASN A 37 13.29 13.58 8.82
N PRO A 38 14.04 12.62 9.40
CA PRO A 38 13.92 11.20 9.11
C PRO A 38 12.51 10.61 9.34
N LEU A 39 11.71 11.20 10.23
CA LEU A 39 10.35 10.75 10.51
C LEU A 39 9.43 10.92 9.29
N LEU A 40 9.72 11.88 8.42
CA LEU A 40 8.98 12.07 7.16
C LEU A 40 9.03 10.81 6.29
N TYR A 41 10.20 10.16 6.21
CA TYR A 41 10.33 8.91 5.46
C TYR A 41 9.44 7.82 6.05
N GLN A 42 9.37 7.71 7.38
CA GLN A 42 8.49 6.73 8.04
C GLN A 42 7.02 6.97 7.73
N HIS A 43 6.56 8.23 7.76
CA HIS A 43 5.18 8.55 7.41
C HIS A 43 4.85 8.21 5.96
N LEU A 44 5.71 8.59 5.00
CA LEU A 44 5.50 8.30 3.59
C LEU A 44 5.57 6.80 3.30
N PHE A 45 6.50 6.10 3.94
CA PHE A 45 6.63 4.65 3.84
C PHE A 45 5.37 3.94 4.37
N TRP A 46 4.92 4.27 5.58
CA TRP A 46 3.73 3.63 6.17
C TRP A 46 2.42 4.05 5.52
N PHE A 47 2.34 5.25 4.92
CA PHE A 47 1.21 5.65 4.09
C PHE A 47 1.03 4.71 2.89
N PHE A 48 2.12 4.17 2.33
CA PHE A 48 2.07 3.10 1.32
C PHE A 48 1.95 1.70 1.94
N GLY A 49 2.72 1.41 2.98
CA GLY A 49 2.87 0.06 3.54
C GLY A 49 1.57 -0.51 4.14
N HIS A 50 0.72 0.33 4.75
CA HIS A 50 -0.56 -0.16 5.26
C HIS A 50 -1.56 -0.50 4.13
N PRO A 51 -1.75 0.35 3.09
CA PRO A 51 -2.46 -0.06 1.88
C PRO A 51 -1.88 -1.29 1.17
N GLU A 52 -0.55 -1.44 1.13
CA GLU A 52 0.11 -2.57 0.45
C GLU A 52 -0.30 -3.92 1.03
N VAL A 53 -0.33 -4.06 2.35
CA VAL A 53 -0.76 -5.31 2.98
C VAL A 53 -2.23 -5.65 2.64
N TYR A 54 -3.09 -4.64 2.43
CA TYR A 54 -4.45 -4.86 1.95
C TYR A 54 -4.50 -5.28 0.49
N VAL A 55 -3.65 -4.70 -0.36
CA VAL A 55 -3.56 -5.08 -1.77
C VAL A 55 -3.20 -6.56 -1.91
N ILE A 56 -2.37 -7.10 -1.02
CA ILE A 56 -1.98 -8.51 -1.00
C ILE A 56 -3.12 -9.40 -0.48
N ILE A 57 -3.81 -9.02 0.59
CA ILE A 57 -4.80 -9.90 1.23
C ILE A 57 -6.18 -9.90 0.54
N LEU A 58 -6.61 -8.79 -0.06
CA LEU A 58 -7.94 -8.68 -0.67
C LEU A 58 -8.19 -9.65 -1.85
N PRO A 59 -7.23 -9.88 -2.77
CA PRO A 59 -7.38 -10.92 -3.81
C PRO A 59 -7.51 -12.32 -3.19
N VAL A 60 -6.77 -12.60 -2.12
CA VAL A 60 -6.81 -13.89 -1.43
C VAL A 60 -8.19 -14.12 -0.83
N PHE A 61 -8.81 -13.10 -0.23
CA PHE A 61 -10.20 -13.19 0.23
C PHE A 61 -11.19 -13.46 -0.91
N GLY A 62 -10.98 -12.86 -2.08
CA GLY A 62 -11.80 -13.13 -3.27
C GLY A 62 -11.69 -14.59 -3.73
N ILE A 63 -10.46 -15.11 -3.83
CA ILE A 63 -10.22 -16.50 -4.24
C ILE A 63 -10.81 -17.49 -3.23
N ILE A 64 -10.62 -17.24 -1.93
CA ILE A 64 -11.19 -18.11 -0.88
C ILE A 64 -12.72 -18.10 -0.95
N SER A 65 -13.33 -16.94 -1.17
CA SER A 65 -14.79 -16.82 -1.29
C SER A 65 -15.30 -17.65 -2.48
N GLU A 66 -14.66 -17.53 -3.65
CA GLU A 66 -15.03 -18.29 -4.84
C GLU A 66 -14.82 -19.81 -4.64
N ALA A 67 -13.72 -20.21 -4.01
CA ALA A 67 -13.44 -21.60 -3.70
C ALA A 67 -14.50 -22.20 -2.76
N VAL A 68 -14.94 -21.46 -1.74
CA VAL A 68 -16.00 -21.90 -0.82
C VAL A 68 -17.35 -22.02 -1.53
N LEU A 69 -17.67 -21.10 -2.44
CA LEU A 69 -18.89 -21.15 -3.26
C LEU A 69 -18.92 -22.43 -4.10
N PHE A 70 -17.83 -22.71 -4.81
CA PHE A 70 -17.67 -23.89 -5.66
C PHE A 70 -17.72 -25.20 -4.87
N LEU A 71 -17.00 -25.28 -3.73
CA LEU A 71 -16.91 -26.50 -2.93
C LEU A 71 -18.21 -26.84 -2.20
N THR A 72 -19.08 -25.86 -1.95
CA THR A 72 -20.34 -26.08 -1.21
C THR A 72 -21.57 -26.15 -2.12
N ASP A 73 -21.39 -26.02 -3.44
CA ASP A 73 -22.46 -26.06 -4.45
C ASP A 73 -23.65 -25.14 -4.11
N LYS A 74 -23.35 -23.93 -3.62
CA LYS A 74 -24.36 -22.91 -3.33
C LYS A 74 -24.47 -21.94 -4.49
N ASP A 75 -25.68 -21.45 -4.75
CA ASP A 75 -25.91 -20.44 -5.79
C ASP A 75 -25.34 -19.05 -5.45
N ARG A 76 -25.08 -18.79 -4.16
CA ARG A 76 -24.58 -17.49 -3.68
C ARG A 76 -23.80 -17.58 -2.38
N LEU A 77 -22.92 -16.60 -2.20
CA LEU A 77 -22.20 -16.38 -0.94
C LEU A 77 -23.15 -15.85 0.14
N PHE A 78 -22.94 -16.30 1.37
CA PHE A 78 -23.65 -15.75 2.52
C PHE A 78 -23.18 -14.31 2.78
N GLY A 79 -24.13 -13.38 2.99
CA GLY A 79 -23.80 -12.00 3.35
C GLY A 79 -23.21 -11.16 2.21
N GLN A 80 -23.46 -11.50 0.96
CA GLN A 80 -22.92 -10.79 -0.21
C GLN A 80 -23.28 -9.28 -0.25
N THR A 81 -24.38 -8.87 0.38
CA THR A 81 -24.78 -7.46 0.50
C THR A 81 -24.15 -6.72 1.68
N SER A 82 -23.57 -7.46 2.64
CA SER A 82 -22.82 -6.89 3.77
C SER A 82 -21.32 -6.77 3.49
N MET A 83 -20.85 -7.39 2.41
CA MET A 83 -19.51 -7.21 1.82
C MET A 83 -19.56 -6.15 0.72
#